data_AF-A0A2V7EKE4-F1
#
_entry.id   AF-A0A2V7EKE4-F1
#
_cell.length_a   1.000
_cell.length_b   1.000
_cell.length_c   1.000
_cell.angle_alpha   90.00
_cell.angle_beta   90.00
_cell.angle_gamma   90.00
#
_symmetry.space_group_name_H-M   'P 1'
#
loop_
_entity.id
_entity.type
_entity.pdbx_description
1 polymer ?
#
loop_
_entity_poly.entity_id
_entity_poly.type
_entity_poly.pdbx_seq_one_letter_code
_entity_poly.pdbx_strand_id
1 'polypeptide(L)'
;MAMKAKGFTLIELLIVMALIGLLATIAIPRLANTKERAQLAAMKSDLRNLVTVQENYLAENQTYTTDLGGSYHVSPGNRPPAITLTKDGWTATITGANTLQQCAIFVGSTPAPPATREGAPACERAATTATPLP
;
A
#
# COMPACT_ATOMS: atom_id res chain seq x y z
N MET A 1 33.01 23.27 -48.59
CA MET A 1 33.14 24.52 -47.83
C MET A 1 31.93 24.65 -46.91
N ALA A 2 32.19 24.86 -45.62
CA ALA A 2 31.33 24.86 -44.43
C ALA A 2 29.79 24.83 -44.58
N MET A 3 29.17 23.81 -43.98
CA MET A 3 27.72 23.80 -43.67
C MET A 3 27.39 24.95 -42.71
N LYS A 4 26.43 25.80 -43.07
CA LYS A 4 25.83 26.78 -42.16
C LYS A 4 25.16 26.02 -41.01
N ALA A 5 25.74 26.07 -39.82
CA ALA A 5 25.06 25.68 -38.60
C ALA A 5 23.87 26.64 -38.39
N LYS A 6 22.64 26.13 -38.52
CA LYS A 6 21.44 26.84 -38.06
C LYS A 6 21.48 26.85 -36.53
N GLY A 7 21.74 28.01 -35.94
CA GLY A 7 21.63 28.21 -34.49
C GLY A 7 20.17 28.22 -34.06
N PHE A 8 19.87 27.52 -32.97
CA PHE A 8 18.59 27.58 -32.28
C PHE A 8 18.42 28.98 -31.66
N THR A 9 17.26 29.61 -31.78
CA THR A 9 17.08 30.94 -31.21
C THR A 9 16.88 30.84 -29.69
N LEU A 10 17.40 31.82 -28.93
CA LEU A 10 17.17 31.88 -27.48
C LEU A 10 15.68 32.00 -27.14
N ILE A 11 14.90 32.65 -28.02
CA ILE A 11 13.45 32.80 -27.84
C ILE A 11 12.69 31.47 -28.06
N GLU A 12 13.10 30.63 -29.01
CA GLU A 12 12.53 29.29 -29.17
C GLU A 12 12.73 28.45 -27.91
N LEU A 13 13.92 28.50 -27.32
CA LEU A 13 14.21 27.73 -26.11
C LEU A 13 13.41 28.26 -24.91
N LEU A 14 13.21 29.59 -24.81
CA LEU A 14 12.45 30.22 -23.74
C LEU A 14 10.96 29.81 -23.79
N ILE A 15 10.33 29.84 -24.97
CA ILE A 15 8.93 29.44 -25.13
C ILE A 15 8.75 27.95 -24.82
N VAL A 16 9.69 27.11 -25.26
CA VAL A 16 9.64 25.66 -24.97
C VAL A 16 9.71 25.38 -23.47
N MET A 17 10.60 26.04 -22.73
CA MET A 17 10.66 25.88 -21.28
C MET A 17 9.41 26.39 -20.58
N ALA A 18 8.81 27.49 -21.06
CA ALA A 18 7.55 28.01 -20.53
C ALA A 18 6.39 27.02 -20.73
N LEU A 19 6.31 26.38 -21.90
CA LEU A 19 5.28 25.38 -22.21
C LEU A 19 5.48 24.08 -21.41
N ILE A 20 6.71 23.58 -21.27
CA ILE A 20 7.00 22.40 -20.42
C ILE A 20 6.65 22.67 -18.96
N GLY A 21 6.96 23.88 -18.46
CA GLY A 21 6.59 24.32 -17.11
C GLY A 21 5.08 24.28 -16.87
N LEU A 22 4.28 24.78 -17.82
CA LEU A 22 2.82 24.74 -17.73
C LEU A 22 2.29 23.31 -17.69
N LEU A 23 2.75 22.44 -18.59
CA LEU A 23 2.31 21.04 -18.65
C LEU A 23 2.71 20.24 -17.40
N ALA A 24 3.90 20.49 -16.83
CA ALA A 24 4.38 19.80 -15.64
C ALA A 24 3.47 20.03 -14.41
N THR A 25 2.96 21.26 -14.23
CA THR A 25 2.09 21.59 -13.09
C THR A 25 0.79 20.78 -13.06
N ILE A 26 0.23 20.46 -14.23
CA ILE A 26 -1.03 19.69 -14.35
C ILE A 26 -0.78 18.19 -14.13
N ALA A 27 0.39 17.69 -14.53
CA ALA A 27 0.71 16.27 -14.51
C ALA A 27 1.08 15.74 -13.11
N ILE A 28 1.86 16.50 -12.33
CA ILE A 28 2.40 16.07 -11.03
C ILE A 28 1.33 15.67 -9.99
N PRO A 29 0.25 16.45 -9.73
CA PRO A 29 -0.69 16.13 -8.65
C PRO A 29 -1.51 14.86 -8.90
N ARG A 30 -1.69 14.45 -10.17
CA ARG A 30 -2.46 13.23 -10.49
C ARG A 30 -1.72 11.95 -10.10
N LEU A 31 -0.39 11.95 -10.20
CA LEU A 31 0.42 10.76 -9.92
C LEU A 31 0.47 10.39 -8.43
N ALA A 32 0.38 11.37 -7.53
CA ALA A 32 0.39 11.11 -6.08
C ALA A 32 -0.86 10.34 -5.63
N ASN A 33 -2.04 10.75 -6.09
CA ASN A 33 -3.32 10.12 -5.72
C ASN A 33 -3.47 8.70 -6.28
N THR A 34 -2.94 8.43 -7.48
CA THR A 34 -2.98 7.08 -8.08
C THR A 34 -2.09 6.09 -7.32
N LYS A 35 -0.94 6.55 -6.80
CA LYS A 35 -0.04 5.72 -6.00
C LYS A 35 -0.67 5.30 -4.67
N GLU A 36 -1.31 6.22 -3.95
CA GLU A 36 -2.01 5.91 -2.69
C GLU A 36 -3.14 4.89 -2.93
N ARG A 37 -3.93 5.07 -3.99
CA ARG A 37 -5.00 4.10 -4.36
C ARG A 37 -4.46 2.74 -4.76
N ALA A 38 -3.36 2.69 -5.50
CA ALA A 38 -2.72 1.43 -5.89
C ALA A 38 -2.18 0.69 -4.66
N GLN A 39 -1.59 1.40 -3.69
CA GLN A 39 -1.14 0.80 -2.43
C GLN A 39 -2.30 0.27 -1.60
N LEU A 40 -3.41 1.02 -1.46
CA LEU A 40 -4.62 0.50 -0.79
C LEU A 40 -5.13 -0.78 -1.44
N ALA A 41 -5.19 -0.82 -2.76
CA ALA A 41 -5.64 -2.01 -3.49
C ALA A 41 -4.69 -3.19 -3.25
N ALA A 42 -3.38 -2.95 -3.27
CA ALA A 42 -2.36 -3.95 -2.96
C ALA A 42 -2.50 -4.48 -1.53
N MET A 43 -2.63 -3.60 -0.52
CA MET A 43 -2.82 -4.00 0.89
C MET A 43 -4.07 -4.86 1.08
N LYS A 44 -5.19 -4.51 0.44
CA LYS A 44 -6.42 -5.32 0.49
C LYS A 44 -6.24 -6.68 -0.18
N SER A 45 -5.49 -6.73 -1.29
CA SER A 45 -5.18 -7.97 -1.99
C SER A 45 -4.27 -8.87 -1.15
N ASP A 46 -3.22 -8.29 -0.55
CA ASP A 46 -2.30 -8.97 0.35
C ASP A 46 -3.06 -9.61 1.53
N LEU A 47 -3.99 -8.88 2.17
CA LEU A 47 -4.82 -9.42 3.24
C LEU A 47 -5.77 -10.53 2.80
N ARG A 48 -6.29 -10.50 1.56
CA ARG A 48 -7.12 -11.60 1.03
C ARG A 48 -6.29 -12.84 0.71
N ASN A 49 -5.09 -12.63 0.17
CA ASN A 49 -4.13 -13.70 -0.03
C ASN A 49 -3.73 -14.33 1.31
N LEU A 50 -3.53 -13.50 2.35
CA LEU A 50 -3.24 -13.96 3.70
C LEU A 50 -4.31 -14.92 4.22
N VAL A 51 -5.59 -14.61 4.02
CA VAL A 51 -6.68 -15.54 4.37
C VAL A 51 -6.49 -16.88 3.67
N THR A 52 -6.24 -16.88 2.36
CA THR A 52 -6.05 -18.12 1.60
C THR A 52 -4.88 -18.95 2.14
N VAL A 53 -3.76 -18.31 2.48
CA VAL A 53 -2.60 -19.01 3.04
C VAL A 53 -2.91 -19.56 4.45
N GLN A 54 -3.64 -18.81 5.28
CA GLN A 54 -4.06 -19.27 6.60
C GLN A 54 -5.03 -20.45 6.53
N GLU A 55 -6.01 -20.43 5.62
CA GLU A 55 -6.93 -21.56 5.42
C GLU A 55 -6.19 -22.81 4.93
N ASN A 56 -5.21 -22.66 4.03
CA ASN A 56 -4.37 -23.78 3.61
C ASN A 56 -3.55 -24.35 4.78
N TYR A 57 -2.96 -23.47 5.60
CA TYR A 57 -2.20 -23.90 6.78
C TYR A 57 -3.10 -24.59 7.82
N LEU A 58 -4.33 -24.11 8.00
CA LEU A 58 -5.34 -24.73 8.85
C LEU A 58 -5.72 -26.12 8.33
N ALA A 59 -5.89 -26.30 7.02
CA ALA A 59 -6.21 -27.59 6.43
C ALA A 59 -5.12 -28.65 6.67
N GLU A 60 -3.85 -28.22 6.72
CA GLU A 60 -2.70 -29.10 6.93
C GLU A 60 -2.38 -29.35 8.42
N ASN A 61 -2.50 -28.32 9.26
CA ASN A 61 -2.00 -28.33 10.64
C ASN A 61 -3.10 -28.24 11.70
N GLN A 62 -4.36 -28.11 11.28
CA GLN A 62 -5.54 -27.95 12.14
C GLN A 62 -5.47 -26.76 13.11
N THR A 63 -4.57 -25.81 12.86
CA THR A 63 -4.43 -24.56 13.61
C THR A 63 -4.05 -23.42 12.67
N TYR A 64 -4.32 -22.18 13.06
CA TYR A 64 -3.73 -20.99 12.44
C TYR A 64 -2.33 -20.71 13.00
N THR A 65 -1.53 -19.92 12.28
CA THR A 65 -0.15 -19.57 12.66
C THR A 65 0.11 -18.07 12.56
N THR A 66 1.05 -17.55 13.35
CA THR A 66 1.61 -16.20 13.16
C THR A 66 2.83 -16.18 12.25
N ASP A 67 3.42 -17.35 11.99
CA ASP A 67 4.58 -17.51 11.10
C ASP A 67 4.17 -18.33 9.86
N LEU A 68 4.14 -17.64 8.72
CA LEU A 68 3.79 -18.22 7.42
C LEU A 68 5.03 -18.56 6.58
N GLY A 69 6.23 -18.33 7.12
CA GLY A 69 7.50 -18.55 6.43
C GLY A 69 7.51 -17.96 5.01
N GLY A 70 7.94 -18.78 4.03
CA GLY A 70 8.00 -18.40 2.63
C GLY A 70 6.68 -18.50 1.85
N SER A 71 5.58 -18.91 2.49
CA SER A 71 4.30 -19.13 1.80
C SER A 71 3.50 -17.84 1.59
N TYR A 72 3.90 -16.75 2.26
CA TYR A 72 3.25 -15.45 2.15
C TYR A 72 4.24 -14.36 1.79
N HIS A 73 3.94 -13.64 0.72
CA HIS A 73 4.70 -12.48 0.27
C HIS A 73 3.82 -11.24 0.25
N VAL A 74 4.37 -10.14 0.76
CA VAL A 74 3.69 -8.85 0.80
C VAL A 74 4.07 -8.02 -0.42
N SER A 75 3.13 -7.22 -0.94
CA SER A 75 3.39 -6.34 -2.07
C SER A 75 4.47 -5.29 -1.73
N PRO A 76 5.31 -4.88 -2.70
CA PRO A 76 6.35 -3.87 -2.46
C PRO A 76 5.79 -2.56 -1.91
N GLY A 77 6.46 -2.01 -0.90
CA GLY A 77 6.04 -0.77 -0.24
C GLY A 77 5.08 -0.97 0.94
N ASN A 78 4.71 -2.22 1.24
CA ASN A 78 3.97 -2.59 2.45
C ASN A 78 4.90 -3.29 3.44
N ARG A 79 4.64 -3.13 4.74
CA ARG A 79 5.30 -3.91 5.79
C ARG A 79 4.62 -5.27 5.92
N PRO A 80 5.33 -6.33 6.37
CA PRO A 80 4.70 -7.60 6.70
C PRO A 80 3.54 -7.40 7.68
N PRO A 81 2.43 -8.15 7.55
CA PRO A 81 1.29 -8.01 8.42
C PRO A 81 1.64 -8.46 9.84
N ALA A 82 1.19 -7.70 10.83
CA ALA A 82 1.18 -8.15 12.21
C ALA A 82 -0.03 -9.08 12.41
N ILE A 83 0.23 -10.38 12.62
CA ILE A 83 -0.80 -11.40 12.82
C ILE A 83 -0.94 -11.66 14.32
N THR A 84 -2.17 -11.73 14.83
CA THR A 84 -2.44 -12.10 16.23
C THR A 84 -3.54 -13.16 16.24
N LEU A 85 -3.23 -14.32 16.84
CA LEU A 85 -4.20 -15.40 17.00
C LEU A 85 -5.21 -15.04 18.08
N THR A 86 -6.45 -15.44 17.87
CA THR A 86 -7.55 -15.28 18.82
C THR A 86 -8.06 -16.65 19.23
N LYS A 87 -9.09 -16.69 20.09
CA LYS A 87 -9.64 -17.96 20.59
C LYS A 87 -10.24 -18.83 19.48
N ASP A 88 -10.79 -18.20 18.45
CA ASP A 88 -11.61 -18.80 17.40
C ASP A 88 -11.16 -18.40 15.99
N GLY A 89 -10.01 -17.72 15.86
CA GLY A 89 -9.49 -17.28 14.58
C GLY A 89 -8.23 -16.44 14.71
N TRP A 90 -8.15 -15.36 13.96
CA TRP A 90 -6.99 -14.48 13.91
C TRP A 90 -7.32 -13.10 13.38
N THR A 91 -6.45 -12.16 13.69
CA THR A 91 -6.47 -10.80 13.14
C THR A 91 -5.17 -10.53 12.42
N ALA A 92 -5.20 -9.70 11.39
CA ALA A 92 -3.99 -9.21 10.75
C ALA A 92 -4.09 -7.75 10.40
N THR A 93 -3.01 -7.02 10.63
CA THR A 93 -2.88 -5.60 10.30
C THR A 93 -1.68 -5.38 9.40
N ILE A 94 -1.90 -4.78 8.23
CA ILE A 94 -0.86 -4.39 7.28
C ILE A 94 -0.76 -2.87 7.24
N THR A 95 0.47 -2.35 7.19
CA THR A 95 0.75 -0.91 7.12
C THR A 95 1.62 -0.62 5.91
N GLY A 96 1.33 0.49 5.22
CA GLY A 96 2.21 0.94 4.13
C GLY A 96 3.49 1.52 4.69
N ALA A 97 4.65 1.15 4.15
CA ALA A 97 5.96 1.54 4.68
C ALA A 97 6.21 3.06 4.61
N ASN A 98 5.59 3.73 3.64
CA ASN A 98 5.76 5.16 3.37
C ASN A 98 4.44 5.94 3.39
N THR A 99 3.40 5.36 4.00
CA THR A 99 2.06 5.97 4.07
C THR A 99 1.49 5.89 5.46
N LEU A 100 0.66 6.87 5.82
CA LEU A 100 -0.18 6.81 7.02
C LEU A 100 -1.40 5.90 6.81
N GLN A 101 -1.32 4.84 6.01
CA GLN A 101 -2.45 3.96 5.72
C GLN A 101 -2.25 2.61 6.38
N GLN A 102 -3.32 2.13 6.99
CA GLN A 102 -3.39 0.86 7.68
C GLN A 102 -4.64 0.12 7.21
N CYS A 103 -4.49 -1.16 6.91
CA CYS A 103 -5.60 -2.05 6.64
C CYS A 103 -5.59 -3.20 7.63
N ALA A 104 -6.78 -3.64 8.04
CA ALA A 104 -6.94 -4.78 8.90
C ALA A 104 -7.94 -5.77 8.28
N ILE A 105 -7.81 -7.03 8.67
CA ILE A 105 -8.78 -8.10 8.43
C ILE A 105 -8.83 -8.99 9.68
N PHE A 106 -9.95 -9.63 9.90
CA PHE A 106 -10.08 -10.65 10.93
C PHE A 106 -10.93 -11.83 10.42
N VAL A 107 -10.65 -12.99 11.00
CA VAL A 107 -11.41 -14.23 10.91
C VAL A 107 -11.75 -14.65 12.34
N GLY A 108 -12.99 -15.09 12.58
CA GLY A 108 -13.54 -15.33 13.91
C GLY A 108 -14.28 -14.13 14.50
N SER A 109 -14.52 -14.16 15.81
CA SER A 109 -15.42 -13.25 16.51
C SER A 109 -14.77 -11.97 17.05
N THR A 110 -13.45 -11.80 16.89
CA THR A 110 -12.71 -10.65 17.41
C THR A 110 -12.36 -9.68 16.28
N PRO A 111 -13.07 -8.53 16.15
CA PRO A 111 -12.78 -7.55 15.10
C PRO A 111 -11.43 -6.86 15.32
N ALA A 112 -10.81 -6.44 14.22
CA ALA A 112 -9.58 -5.65 14.23
C ALA A 112 -9.82 -4.32 13.51
N PRO A 113 -9.83 -3.17 14.21
CA PRO A 113 -10.06 -1.87 13.59
C PRO A 113 -9.12 -1.59 12.41
N PRO A 114 -9.61 -1.07 11.27
CA PRO A 114 -10.99 -0.63 10.98
C PRO A 114 -11.94 -1.73 10.46
N ALA A 115 -11.53 -3.00 10.41
CA ALA A 115 -12.37 -4.08 9.91
C ALA A 115 -13.47 -4.43 10.92
N THR A 116 -14.72 -4.29 10.48
CA THR A 116 -15.93 -4.59 11.27
C THR A 116 -16.69 -5.81 10.73
N ARG A 117 -16.32 -6.30 9.55
CA ARG A 117 -16.91 -7.49 8.93
C ARG A 117 -15.83 -8.54 8.74
N GLU A 118 -16.11 -9.74 9.19
CA GLU A 118 -15.22 -10.89 9.05
C GLU A 118 -14.88 -11.15 7.57
N GLY A 119 -13.62 -11.49 7.30
CA GLY A 119 -13.13 -11.79 5.94
C GLY A 119 -13.11 -10.60 4.97
N ALA A 120 -13.53 -9.41 5.41
CA ALA A 120 -13.57 -8.20 4.60
C ALA A 120 -12.49 -7.22 5.05
N PRO A 121 -11.40 -7.02 4.25
CA PRO A 121 -10.38 -6.05 4.57
C PRO A 121 -10.97 -4.63 4.59
N ALA A 122 -10.71 -3.89 5.65
CA ALA A 122 -11.01 -2.48 5.75
C ALA A 122 -9.71 -1.68 5.94
N CYS A 123 -9.71 -0.45 5.46
CA CYS A 123 -8.53 0.42 5.53
C CYS A 123 -8.92 1.80 6.01
N GLU A 124 -8.04 2.39 6.80
CA GLU A 124 -8.14 3.76 7.27
C GLU A 124 -6.76 4.42 7.24
N ARG A 125 -6.75 5.73 7.46
CA ARG A 125 -5.48 6.38 7.78
C ARG A 125 -5.15 6.03 9.22
N ALA A 126 -3.98 5.41 9.43
CA ALA A 126 -3.44 5.17 10.76
C ALA A 126 -3.48 6.50 11.52
N ALA A 127 -4.30 6.54 12.57
CA ALA A 127 -4.33 7.70 13.45
C ALA A 127 -2.89 7.94 13.92
N THR A 128 -2.40 9.16 13.80
CA THR A 128 -1.21 9.58 14.54
C THR A 128 -1.57 9.55 16.02
N THR A 129 -1.57 8.36 16.62
CA THR A 129 -1.38 8.23 18.06
C THR A 129 0.04 8.72 18.30
N ALA A 130 0.15 10.02 18.56
CA ALA A 130 1.22 10.53 19.38
C ALA A 130 1.20 9.69 20.66
N THR A 131 2.09 8.71 20.74
CA THR A 131 2.60 8.25 22.02
C THR A 131 3.11 9.52 22.72
N PRO A 132 2.57 9.93 23.88
CA PRO A 132 3.29 10.88 24.70
C PRO A 132 4.62 10.20 25.02
N LEU A 133 5.75 10.79 24.61
CA LEU A 133 7.02 10.42 25.22
C LEU A 133 6.89 10.62 26.74
N PRO A 134 7.48 9.74 27.58
CA PRO A 134 7.57 9.99 29.01
C PRO A 134 8.32 11.30 29.32
#